data_AF-A0A3R6EVG5-F1
#
_entry.id   AF-A0A3R6EVG5-F1
#
_cell.length_a   1.000
_cell.length_b   1.000
_cell.length_c   1.000
_cell.angle_alpha   90.00
_cell.angle_beta   90.00
_cell.angle_gamma   90.00
#
_symmetry.space_group_name_H-M   'P 1'
#
loop_
_entity.id
_entity.type
_entity.pdbx_description
1 polymer ?
#
loop_
_entity_poly.entity_id
_entity_poly.type
_entity_poly.pdbx_seq_one_letter_code
_entity_poly.pdbx_strand_id
1 'polypeptide(L)' 'MEQTYFWDGNVTGMEEEGREHFYFQDDLGSPMRLADEAGRSEETYGFDEFGHDIRTAKDMMPE' A
#
# COMPACT_ATOMS: atom_id res chain seq x y z
N MET A 1 -4.53 -16.44 -8.41
CA MET A 1 -4.26 -16.05 -7.02
C MET A 1 -5.48 -15.30 -6.54
N GLU A 2 -5.96 -15.62 -5.34
CA GLU A 2 -7.14 -15.00 -4.73
C GLU A 2 -6.67 -13.89 -3.78
N GLN A 3 -7.25 -12.70 -3.92
CA GLN A 3 -6.92 -11.53 -3.12
C GLN A 3 -8.17 -11.14 -2.33
N THR A 4 -8.03 -11.03 -1.01
CA THR A 4 -9.11 -10.61 -0.12
C THR A 4 -8.79 -9.23 0.44
N TYR A 5 -9.72 -8.29 0.28
CA TYR A 5 -9.54 -6.89 0.69
C TYR A 5 -10.41 -6.54 1.90
N PHE A 6 -9.82 -5.81 2.86
CA PHE A 6 -10.49 -5.35 4.08
C PHE A 6 -10.71 -3.84 4.05
N TRP A 7 -11.86 -3.38 4.59
CA TRP A 7 -12.32 -1.99 4.45
C TRP A 7 -12.99 -1.47 5.72
N ASP A 8 -12.70 -0.22 6.10
CA ASP A 8 -13.35 0.51 7.21
C ASP A 8 -13.98 1.85 6.78
N GLY A 9 -13.97 2.11 5.48
CA GLY A 9 -14.24 3.40 4.85
C GLY A 9 -13.37 3.56 3.61
N ASN A 10 -12.11 3.11 3.71
CA ASN A 10 -11.13 2.93 2.62
C ASN A 10 -10.48 1.54 2.70
N VAL A 11 -9.61 1.16 1.74
CA VAL A 11 -8.84 -0.11 1.82
C VAL A 11 -7.83 -0.03 2.95
N THR A 12 -7.98 -0.87 3.97
CA THR A 12 -7.07 -0.88 5.14
C THR A 12 -6.06 -2.03 5.09
N GLY A 13 -6.39 -3.12 4.38
CA GLY A 13 -5.49 -4.28 4.24
C GLY A 13 -5.91 -5.25 3.14
N MET A 14 -5.00 -6.17 2.82
CA MET A 14 -5.18 -7.23 1.82
C MET A 14 -4.51 -8.51 2.28
N GLU A 15 -5.18 -9.64 2.11
CA GLU A 15 -4.56 -10.96 2.18
C GLU A 15 -4.34 -11.51 0.77
N GLU A 16 -3.11 -11.94 0.49
CA GLU A 16 -2.76 -12.66 -0.74
C GLU A 16 -1.83 -13.83 -0.41
N GLU A 17 -2.18 -15.03 -0.86
CA GLU A 17 -1.41 -16.26 -0.61
C GLU A 17 -1.13 -16.55 0.89
N GLY A 18 -2.04 -16.16 1.78
CA GLY A 18 -1.88 -16.31 3.23
C GLY A 18 -0.87 -15.35 3.86
N ARG A 19 -0.51 -14.28 3.14
CA ARG A 19 0.28 -13.16 3.65
C ARG A 19 -0.63 -11.95 3.82
N GLU A 20 -0.61 -11.36 5.01
CA GLU A 20 -1.32 -10.13 5.31
C GLU A 20 -0.48 -8.89 4.93
N HIS A 21 -1.13 -7.93 4.29
CA HIS A 21 -0.55 -6.66 3.89
C HIS A 21 -1.42 -5.52 4.41
N PHE A 22 -0.78 -4.47 4.94
CA PHE A 22 -1.46 -3.33 5.55
C PHE A 22 -1.19 -2.05 4.75
N TYR A 23 -2.27 -1.32 4.42
CA TYR A 23 -2.18 -0.04 3.73
C TYR A 23 -2.16 1.11 4.74
N PHE A 24 -1.05 1.86 4.78
CA PHE A 24 -0.98 3.13 5.50
C PHE A 24 -1.46 4.25 4.59
N GLN A 25 -2.41 5.05 5.06
CA GLN A 25 -3.04 6.12 4.28
C GLN A 25 -2.58 7.51 4.72
N ASP A 26 -2.71 8.49 3.83
CA ASP A 26 -2.62 9.92 4.17
C ASP A 26 -3.94 10.44 4.78
N ASP A 27 -3.95 11.73 5.16
CA ASP A 27 -5.12 12.39 5.76
C ASP A 27 -6.37 12.42 4.85
N LEU A 28 -6.22 12.14 3.54
CA LEU A 28 -7.30 12.06 2.57
C LEU A 28 -7.75 10.62 2.28
N GLY A 29 -7.06 9.62 2.84
CA GLY A 29 -7.35 8.19 2.64
C GLY A 29 -6.60 7.55 1.48
N SER A 30 -5.64 8.24 0.85
CA SER A 30 -4.85 7.68 -0.24
C SER A 30 -3.80 6.70 0.31
N PRO A 31 -3.65 5.47 -0.24
CA PRO A 31 -2.67 4.51 0.26
C PRO A 31 -1.23 4.95 -0.03
N MET A 32 -0.46 5.35 0.98
CA MET A 32 0.93 5.78 0.80
C MET A 32 1.96 4.66 0.99
N ARG A 33 1.63 3.58 1.71
CA ARG A 33 2.61 2.51 1.99
C ARG A 33 1.92 1.17 2.21
N LEU A 34 2.50 0.12 1.64
CA LEU A 34 2.18 -1.28 1.94
C LEU A 34 3.21 -1.83 2.90
N ALA A 35 2.77 -2.50 3.97
CA ALA A 35 3.66 -3.18 4.90
C ALA A 35 3.25 -4.63 5.12
N ASP A 36 4.24 -5.48 5.34
CA ASP A 36 4.04 -6.89 5.70
C ASP A 36 3.56 -7.04 7.16
N GLU A 37 3.24 -8.28 7.53
CA GLU A 37 2.88 -8.70 8.90
C GLU A 37 3.89 -8.27 9.99
N ALA A 38 5.16 -8.05 9.62
CA ALA A 38 6.21 -7.60 10.52
C ALA A 38 6.36 -6.06 10.55
N GLY A 39 5.52 -5.33 9.83
CA GLY A 39 5.56 -3.86 9.71
C GLY A 39 6.68 -3.33 8.82
N ARG A 40 7.37 -4.19 8.06
CA ARG A 40 8.40 -3.78 7.10
C ARG A 40 7.72 -3.24 5.85
N SER A 41 8.22 -2.11 5.34
CA SER A 41 7.73 -1.53 4.09
C SER A 41 8.02 -2.48 2.92
N GLU A 42 6.98 -2.94 2.23
CA GLU A 42 7.13 -3.70 0.99
C GLU A 42 7.04 -2.75 -0.21
N GLU A 43 6.11 -1.80 -0.20
CA GLU A 43 5.97 -0.79 -1.24
C GLU A 43 5.63 0.57 -0.63
N THR A 44 6.04 1.65 -1.32
CA THR A 44 5.71 3.03 -0.95
C THR A 44 5.22 3.75 -2.20
N TYR A 45 4.08 4.41 -2.08
CA TYR A 45 3.37 5.09 -3.14
C TYR A 45 3.36 6.59 -2.84
N GLY A 46 3.75 7.41 -3.81
CA GLY A 46 3.63 8.86 -3.73
C GLY A 46 2.63 9.36 -4.75
N PHE A 47 1.63 10.13 -4.31
CA PHE A 47 0.68 10.79 -5.18
C PHE A 47 0.87 12.31 -5.13
N ASP A 48 0.62 13.02 -6.23
CA ASP A 48 0.45 14.46 -6.21
C ASP A 48 -0.91 14.88 -5.61
N GLU A 49 -1.14 16.19 -5.47
CA GLU A 49 -2.37 16.76 -4.91
C GLU A 49 -3.64 16.45 -5.73
N PHE A 50 -3.49 15.89 -6.93
CA PHE A 50 -4.58 15.48 -7.81
C PHE A 50 -4.76 13.95 -7.87
N GLY A 51 -3.97 13.19 -7.10
CA GLY A 51 -4.02 11.73 -7.07
C GLY A 51 -3.24 11.04 -8.18
N HIS A 52 -2.35 11.74 -8.90
CA HIS A 52 -1.48 11.14 -9.90
C HIS A 52 -0.24 10.52 -9.23
N ASP A 53 0.11 9.29 -9.59
CA ASP A 53 1.34 8.64 -9.15
C ASP A 53 2.58 9.45 -9.59
N ILE A 54 3.34 9.97 -8.62
CA ILE A 54 4.57 10.72 -8.87
C ILE A 54 5.83 9.86 -8.73
N ARG A 55 5.72 8.64 -8.20
CA ARG A 55 6.72 7.55 -8.16
C ARG A 55 6.23 6.42 -7.26
N THR A 56 6.30 5.19 -7.75
CA THR A 56 6.29 3.97 -6.93
C THR A 56 7.72 3.70 -6.44
N ALA A 57 7.94 3.44 -5.15
CA ALA A 57 9.28 3.20 -4.57
C ALA A 57 9.99 1.96 -5.16
N LYS A 58 9.25 1.10 -5.87
CA LYS A 58 9.78 -0.01 -6.65
C LYS A 58 10.80 0.43 -7.70
N ASP A 59 10.69 1.65 -8.23
CA ASP A 59 11.65 2.24 -9.18
C ASP A 59 12.89 2.84 -8.51
N MET A 60 12.93 2.94 -7.17
CA MET A 60 14.02 3.57 -6.42
C MET A 60 14.96 2.60 -5.71
N MET A 61 14.65 1.30 -5.67
CA MET A 61 15.53 0.27 -5.13
C MET A 61 16.17 -0.52 -6.29
N PRO A 62 17.39 -0.17 -6.74
CA PRO A 62 18.13 -1.09 -7.60
C PRO A 62 18.49 -2.34 -6.80
N GLU A 63 18.42 -3.51 -7.44
CA GLU A 63 18.86 -4.81 -6.89
C GLU A 63 20.27 -4.76 -6.28
#